data_AF-A0A1R1PV92-F1
#
_entry.id   AF-A0A1R1PV92-F1
#
_cell.length_a   1.000
_cell.length_b   1.000
_cell.length_c   1.000
_cell.angle_alpha   90.00
_cell.angle_beta   90.00
_cell.angle_gamma   90.00
#
_symmetry.space_group_name_H-M   'P 1'
#
loop_
_entity.id
_entity.type
_entity.pdbx_description
1 polymer ?
#
loop_
_entity_poly.entity_id
_entity_poly.type
_entity_poly.pdbx_seq_one_letter_code
_entity_poly.pdbx_strand_id
1 'polypeptide(L)' 'MAERYQRIDKVGEGTYGVVYKAQDVETGRIVAMKKIKLEGEDDGIPSTAIREISLLKELQHENIVK' A
#
# COMPACT_ATOMS: atom_id res chain seq x y z
N MET A 1 -4.73 -3.37 -21.80
CA MET A 1 -4.73 -2.23 -20.85
C MET A 1 -3.51 -2.40 -19.97
N ALA A 2 -2.60 -1.43 -19.90
CA ALA A 2 -1.46 -1.50 -18.99
C ALA A 2 -1.92 -1.18 -17.57
N GLU A 3 -1.42 -1.90 -16.57
CA GLU A 3 -1.66 -1.59 -15.16
C GLU A 3 -1.00 -0.23 -14.82
N ARG A 4 -1.70 0.64 -14.06
CA ARG A 4 -1.18 1.98 -13.70
C ARG A 4 0.13 1.94 -12.89
N TYR A 5 0.36 0.88 -12.13
CA TYR A 5 1.54 0.76 -11.28
C TYR A 5 2.35 -0.48 -11.66
N GLN A 6 3.58 -0.27 -12.12
CA GLN A 6 4.51 -1.34 -12.42
C GLN A 6 5.34 -1.68 -11.17
N ARG A 7 5.25 -2.91 -10.66
CA ARG A 7 6.09 -3.39 -9.56
C ARG A 7 7.53 -3.52 -10.04
N ILE A 8 8.47 -2.99 -9.26
CA ILE A 8 9.91 -3.08 -9.52
C ILE A 8 10.51 -4.15 -8.60
N ASP A 9 10.54 -3.89 -7.30
CA ASP A 9 11.20 -4.75 -6.30
C ASP A 9 10.36 -4.92 -5.05
N LYS A 10 10.52 -6.04 -4.36
CA LYS A 10 10.03 -6.22 -2.99
C LYS A 10 10.99 -5.53 -2.03
N VAL A 11 10.47 -4.62 -1.20
CA VAL A 11 11.29 -3.85 -0.24
C VAL A 11 11.09 -4.29 1.21
N GLY A 12 10.01 -5.00 1.52
CA GLY A 12 9.78 -5.53 2.86
C GLY A 12 8.60 -6.47 2.95
N GLU A 13 8.60 -7.32 3.96
CA GLU A 13 7.49 -8.21 4.32
C GLU A 13 7.33 -8.24 5.84
N GLY A 14 6.08 -8.23 6.29
CA GLY A 14 5.73 -8.44 7.68
C GLY A 14 4.41 -9.18 7.82
N THR A 15 3.93 -9.26 9.05
CA THR A 15 2.66 -9.91 9.41
C THR A 15 1.51 -9.40 8.55
N TYR A 16 1.41 -8.09 8.37
CA TYR A 16 0.27 -7.44 7.74
C TYR A 16 0.34 -7.36 6.20
N GLY A 17 1.45 -7.74 5.57
CA GLY A 17 1.58 -7.58 4.13
C GLY A 17 3.00 -7.53 3.58
N VAL A 18 3.08 -7.26 2.28
CA VAL A 18 4.32 -7.09 1.53
C VAL A 18 4.36 -5.69 0.95
N VAL A 19 5.49 -4.99 1.08
CA VAL A 19 5.70 -3.68 0.48
C VAL A 19 6.59 -3.84 -0.75
N TYR A 20 6.16 -3.24 -1.86
CA TYR A 20 6.90 -3.19 -3.12
C TYR A 20 7.29 -1.76 -3.44
N LYS A 21 8.48 -1.57 -3.99
CA LYS A 21 8.80 -0.39 -4.80
C LYS A 21 8.11 -0.55 -6.15
N ALA A 22 7.37 0.46 -6.57
CA ALA A 22 6.66 0.47 -7.84
C ALA A 22 6.84 1.82 -8.54
N GLN A 23 6.59 1.85 -9.85
CA GLN A 23 6.51 3.07 -10.63
C GLN A 23 5.07 3.29 -11.08
N ASP A 24 4.53 4.48 -10.80
CA ASP A 24 3.30 4.95 -11.46
C ASP A 24 3.66 5.28 -12.91
N VAL A 25 3.08 4.54 -13.88
CA VAL A 25 3.45 4.64 -15.30
C VAL A 25 2.90 5.90 -15.98
N GLU A 26 1.93 6.56 -15.37
CA GLU A 26 1.35 7.80 -15.89
C GLU A 26 2.19 9.02 -15.47
N THR A 27 2.67 9.02 -14.22
CA THR A 27 3.42 10.14 -13.63
C THR A 27 4.93 9.93 -13.60
N GLY A 28 5.41 8.70 -13.83
CA GLY A 28 6.81 8.30 -13.71
C GLY A 28 7.32 8.20 -12.26
N ARG A 29 6.49 8.51 -11.26
CA ARG A 29 6.90 8.59 -9.85
C ARG A 29 7.16 7.21 -9.25
N ILE A 30 8.21 7.11 -8.45
CA ILE A 30 8.49 5.94 -7.61
C ILE A 30 7.61 6.01 -6.36
N VAL A 31 6.89 4.93 -6.07
CA VAL A 31 5.97 4.81 -4.94
C VAL A 31 6.23 3.53 -4.15
N ALA A 32 5.81 3.51 -2.89
CA ALA A 32 5.73 2.31 -2.08
C ALA A 32 4.30 1.75 -2.13
N MET A 33 4.16 0.49 -2.53
CA MET A 33 2.86 -0.19 -2.61
C MET A 33 2.78 -1.30 -1.55
N LYS A 34 1.99 -1.06 -0.50
CA LYS A 34 1.69 -2.05 0.55
C LYS A 34 0.54 -2.96 0.10
N LYS A 35 0.86 -4.21 -0.25
CA LYS A 35 -0.13 -5.27 -0.50
C LYS A 35 -0.49 -5.94 0.82
N ILE A 36 -1.72 -5.71 1.29
CA ILE A 36 -2.25 -6.30 2.53
C ILE A 36 -2.49 -7.80 2.30
N LYS A 37 -2.12 -8.64 3.28
CA LYS A 37 -2.51 -10.04 3.32
C LYS A 37 -3.92 -10.13 3.89
N LEU A 38 -4.85 -10.73 3.14
CA LEU A 38 -6.18 -11.07 3.64
C LEU A 38 -6.09 -12.50 4.19
N GLU A 39 -6.54 -12.71 5.42
CA GLU A 39 -6.60 -14.03 6.04
C GLU A 39 -7.94 -14.66 5.63
N GLY A 40 -7.92 -15.58 4.65
CA GLY A 40 -9.15 -16.21 4.14
C GLY A 40 -10.00 -15.31 3.22
N GLU A 41 -10.86 -15.95 2.40
CA GLU A 41 -11.74 -15.23 1.46
C GLU A 41 -12.95 -14.57 2.16
N ASP A 42 -13.31 -15.03 3.37
CA ASP A 42 -14.52 -14.62 4.08
C ASP A 42 -14.33 -13.48 5.11
N ASP A 43 -13.11 -13.22 5.59
CA ASP A 43 -12.86 -12.27 6.69
C ASP A 43 -12.81 -10.78 6.26
N GLY A 44 -13.03 -10.51 4.97
CA GLY A 44 -13.05 -9.15 4.43
C GLY A 44 -11.73 -8.41 4.67
N ILE A 45 -11.78 -7.08 4.81
CA ILE A 45 -10.59 -6.25 5.05
C ILE A 45 -10.33 -6.20 6.57
N PRO A 46 -9.12 -6.54 7.04
CA PRO A 46 -8.78 -6.45 8.46
C PRO A 46 -9.07 -5.07 9.03
N SER A 47 -9.69 -5.02 10.22
CA SER A 47 -10.04 -3.75 10.89
C SER A 47 -8.82 -2.86 11.17
N THR A 48 -7.65 -3.48 11.39
CA THR A 48 -6.36 -2.81 11.52
C THR A 48 -5.99 -2.05 10.24
N ALA A 49 -6.19 -2.66 9.07
CA ALA A 49 -5.94 -2.00 7.78
C ALA A 49 -6.91 -0.85 7.54
N ILE A 50 -8.19 -1.00 7.88
CA ILE A 50 -9.17 0.09 7.79
C ILE A 50 -8.74 1.26 8.67
N ARG A 51 -8.35 0.99 9.92
CA ARG A 51 -7.90 2.01 10.86
C ARG A 51 -6.66 2.74 10.38
N GLU A 52 -5.67 2.02 9.84
CA GLU A 52 -4.46 2.63 9.24
C GLU A 52 -4.83 3.57 8.08
N ILE A 53 -5.70 3.14 7.17
CA ILE A 53 -6.13 3.95 6.02
C ILE A 53 -6.87 5.21 6.47
N SER A 54 -7.81 5.09 7.42
CA SER A 54 -8.55 6.25 7.94
C SER A 54 -7.62 7.27 8.59
N LEU A 55 -6.68 6.82 9.42
CA LEU A 55 -5.70 7.70 10.06
C LEU A 55 -4.81 8.40 9.01
N LEU A 56 -4.28 7.67 8.03
CA LEU A 56 -3.43 8.26 6.99
C LEU A 56 -4.17 9.26 6.09
N LYS A 57 -5.48 9.08 5.88
CA LYS A 57 -6.30 10.04 5.13
C LYS A 57 -6.53 11.36 5.88
N GLU A 58 -6.62 11.30 7.20
CA GLU A 58 -6.87 12.47 8.05
C GLU A 58 -5.57 13.25 8.39
N LEU A 59 -4.44 12.56 8.46
CA LEU A 59 -3.16 13.16 8.81
C LEU A 59 -2.53 13.93 7.63
N GLN A 60 -2.44 15.25 7.75
CA GLN A 60 -1.80 16.12 6.77
C GLN A 60 -0.64 16.90 7.39
N HIS A 61 0.55 16.33 7.35
CA HIS A 61 1.77 16.94 7.90
C HIS A 61 2.99 16.56 7.06
N GLU A 62 4.00 17.41 6.94
CA GLU A 62 5.18 17.14 6.10
C GLU A 62 5.99 15.92 6.57
N ASN A 63 6.02 15.69 7.89
CA ASN A 63 6.76 14.60 8.54
C ASN A 63 5.91 13.34 8.77
N ILE A 64 4.72 13.27 8.17
CA ILE A 64 3.85 12.08 8.20
C ILE A 64 3.69 11.58 6.77
N VAL A 65 3.82 10.27 6.59
CA VAL A 65 3.68 9.62 5.28
C VAL A 65 2.28 9.86 4.69
N LYS A 66 2.22 10.11 3.38
CA LYS A 66 1.00 10.31 2.58
C LYS A 66 0.79 9.15 1.60
#